data_AF-A0A849QAM3-F1
#
_entry.id   AF-A0A849QAM3-F1
#
_cell.length_a   1.000
_cell.length_b   1.000
_cell.length_c   1.000
_cell.angle_alpha   90.00
_cell.angle_beta   90.00
_cell.angle_gamma   90.00
#
_symmetry.space_group_name_H-M   'P 1'
#
loop_
_entity.id
_entity.type
_entity.pdbx_description
1 polymer ?
#
loop_
_entity_poly.entity_id
_entity_poly.type
_entity_poly.pdbx_seq_one_letter_code
_entity_poly.pdbx_strand_id
1 'polypeptide(L)'
;MNDRLKMTKLLKISIFIIGIVSISGCTGEYNAEISIKEFEDIGNSTYFEITDDELKEYPELRRSISGEKFIESDYSSCELNSDEFERLTDFYDMKHHEYLFSIDMKFENNLNDNIIDTELMNTFESNGFPLSENYSIITSERNSWWIENKANSSEYIIWEINDELKVYKSEYIEYEFTKIGEHYYNIDFAESEYGRFW
;
A
#
# COMPACT_ATOMS: atom_id res chain seq x y z
N MET A 1 28.30 6.74 35.11
CA MET A 1 28.12 8.08 35.73
C MET A 1 27.79 9.04 34.59
N ASN A 2 26.63 9.68 34.69
CA ASN A 2 26.02 10.60 33.73
C ASN A 2 27.01 11.48 32.95
N ASP A 3 26.78 11.65 31.64
CA ASP A 3 26.20 12.92 31.18
C ASP A 3 25.67 12.91 29.74
N ARG A 4 24.38 13.28 29.65
CA ARG A 4 23.72 14.08 28.61
C ARG A 4 23.36 13.43 27.27
N LEU A 5 22.21 12.74 27.32
CA LEU A 5 21.15 12.91 26.31
C LEU A 5 20.98 14.42 26.00
N LYS A 6 21.45 14.86 24.83
CA LYS A 6 20.90 16.06 24.20
C LYS A 6 19.61 15.63 23.50
N MET A 7 18.53 15.66 24.27
CA MET A 7 17.18 15.69 23.73
C MET A 7 17.03 17.06 23.06
N THR A 8 17.41 17.16 21.79
CA THR A 8 16.95 18.26 20.95
C THR A 8 15.49 17.97 20.72
N LYS A 9 14.62 18.70 21.43
CA LYS A 9 13.20 18.82 21.11
C LYS A 9 13.11 19.31 19.67
N LEU A 10 13.13 18.40 18.70
CA LEU A 10 12.59 18.69 17.39
C LEU A 10 11.09 18.79 17.60
N LEU A 11 10.62 20.01 17.47
CA LEU A 11 9.23 20.41 17.44
C LEU A 11 8.51 19.39 16.54
N LYS A 12 7.68 18.53 17.13
CA LYS A 12 6.67 17.77 16.38
C LYS A 12 5.71 18.79 15.80
N ILE A 13 6.08 19.37 14.66
CA ILE A 13 5.12 20.03 13.81
C ILE A 13 4.57 18.89 12.95
N SER A 14 3.56 18.20 13.48
CA SER A 14 2.59 17.53 12.63
C SER A 14 1.92 18.65 11.86
N ILE A 15 2.47 19.00 10.69
CA ILE A 15 1.81 19.92 9.79
C ILE A 15 0.65 19.11 9.20
N PHE A 16 -0.50 19.20 9.85
CA PHE A 16 -1.78 18.94 9.22
C PHE A 16 -1.96 20.06 8.19
N ILE A 17 -1.47 19.86 6.96
CA ILE A 17 -1.73 20.81 5.88
C ILE A 17 -3.21 20.63 5.53
N ILE A 18 -4.05 21.50 6.09
CA ILE A 18 -5.34 21.84 5.51
C ILE A 18 -4.99 22.56 4.20
N GLY A 19 -4.95 21.81 3.11
CA GLY A 19 -4.66 22.31 1.77
C GLY A 19 -5.71 23.33 1.35
N ILE A 20 -5.24 24.48 0.86
CA ILE A 20 -6.05 25.58 0.35
C ILE A 20 -6.30 25.34 -1.15
N VAL A 21 -7.58 25.17 -1.49
CA VAL A 21 -8.32 25.40 -2.75
C VAL A 21 -7.51 25.81 -3.98
N SER A 22 -7.60 24.99 -5.04
CA SER A 22 -7.47 25.43 -6.43
C SER A 22 -8.68 25.00 -7.26
N ILE A 23 -9.39 25.99 -7.80
CA ILE A 23 -10.57 25.80 -8.64
C ILE A 23 -10.12 25.59 -10.09
N SER A 24 -10.28 24.40 -10.63
CA SER A 24 -10.42 24.19 -12.07
C SER A 24 -11.51 23.16 -12.35
N GLY A 25 -12.54 23.59 -13.07
CA GLY A 25 -13.66 22.72 -13.42
C GLY A 25 -13.24 21.66 -14.43
N CYS A 26 -13.31 20.40 -14.01
CA CYS A 26 -13.28 19.25 -14.89
C CYS A 26 -14.47 18.35 -14.59
N THR A 27 -15.22 18.05 -15.64
CA THR A 27 -16.37 17.16 -15.63
C THR A 27 -15.88 15.71 -15.69
N GLY A 28 -16.04 14.92 -14.62
CA GLY A 28 -16.64 13.59 -14.74
C GLY A 28 -15.82 12.28 -14.63
N GLU A 29 -14.48 12.25 -14.54
CA GLU A 29 -13.74 10.96 -14.56
C GLU A 29 -12.57 10.80 -13.57
N TYR A 30 -12.15 11.88 -12.90
CA TYR A 30 -11.02 11.85 -11.96
C TYR A 30 -11.53 12.10 -10.55
N ASN A 31 -11.52 11.05 -9.72
CA ASN A 31 -12.00 11.10 -8.35
C ASN A 31 -10.87 11.04 -7.32
N ALA A 32 -9.61 10.95 -7.77
CA ALA A 32 -8.46 10.73 -6.93
C ALA A 32 -7.28 11.63 -7.33
N GLU A 33 -6.43 11.95 -6.35
CA GLU A 33 -5.18 12.69 -6.52
C GLU A 33 -4.06 11.97 -5.78
N ILE A 34 -2.90 11.88 -6.42
CA ILE A 34 -1.63 11.50 -5.79
C ILE A 34 -0.78 12.76 -5.62
N SER A 35 -0.28 12.98 -4.41
CA SER A 35 0.67 14.05 -4.09
C SER A 35 2.01 13.46 -3.70
N ILE A 36 3.08 13.93 -4.34
CA ILE A 36 4.44 13.42 -4.16
C ILE A 36 5.36 14.57 -3.77
N LYS A 37 6.20 14.31 -2.77
CA LYS A 37 7.29 15.19 -2.39
C LYS A 37 8.58 14.42 -2.21
N GLU A 38 9.63 14.88 -2.89
CA GLU A 38 10.97 14.30 -2.80
C GLU A 38 11.75 14.85 -1.61
N PHE A 39 12.59 14.01 -1.01
CA PHE A 39 13.49 14.35 0.11
C PHE A 39 14.91 13.85 -0.16
N GLU A 40 15.89 14.71 0.12
CA GLU A 40 17.32 14.38 -0.04
C GLU A 40 17.85 13.48 1.10
N ASP A 41 17.32 13.64 2.32
CA ASP A 41 17.72 12.90 3.51
C ASP A 41 16.50 12.65 4.40
N ILE A 42 16.28 11.39 4.76
CA ILE A 42 15.18 10.93 5.62
C ILE A 42 15.66 10.58 7.04
N GLY A 43 16.96 10.74 7.34
CA GLY A 43 17.54 10.43 8.65
C GLY A 43 17.35 8.97 9.05
N ASN A 44 16.61 8.74 10.15
CA ASN A 44 16.33 7.40 10.68
C ASN A 44 14.89 6.94 10.39
N SER A 45 14.17 7.63 9.49
CA SER A 45 12.81 7.27 9.11
C SER A 45 12.77 5.95 8.34
N THR A 46 11.61 5.29 8.40
CA THR A 46 11.38 4.02 7.71
C THR A 46 10.97 4.25 6.26
N TYR A 47 11.31 3.29 5.40
CA TYR A 47 10.86 3.28 4.02
C TYR A 47 10.66 1.86 3.51
N PHE A 48 9.83 1.72 2.49
CA PHE A 48 9.84 0.55 1.61
C PHE A 48 10.38 0.94 0.23
N GLU A 49 10.88 -0.05 -0.52
CA GLU A 49 11.46 0.17 -1.84
C GLU A 49 10.50 -0.29 -2.94
N ILE A 50 10.35 0.55 -3.97
CA ILE A 50 9.76 0.20 -5.26
C ILE A 50 10.91 0.06 -6.26
N THR A 51 11.02 -1.11 -6.84
CA THR A 51 12.03 -1.39 -7.88
C THR A 51 11.62 -0.79 -9.22
N ASP A 52 12.58 -0.58 -10.12
CA ASP A 52 12.29 -0.13 -11.49
C ASP A 52 11.36 -1.07 -12.26
N ASP A 53 11.40 -2.37 -11.96
CA ASP A 53 10.52 -3.35 -12.59
C ASP A 53 9.09 -3.25 -12.07
N GLU A 54 8.90 -3.07 -10.76
CA GLU A 54 7.57 -2.81 -10.19
C GLU A 54 7.00 -1.48 -10.70
N LEU A 55 7.82 -0.42 -10.75
CA LEU A 55 7.40 0.91 -11.19
C LEU A 55 6.86 0.92 -12.63
N LYS A 56 7.30 0.00 -13.50
CA LYS A 56 6.79 -0.10 -14.88
C LYS A 56 5.31 -0.44 -14.95
N GLU A 57 4.81 -1.16 -13.96
CA GLU A 57 3.39 -1.54 -13.88
C GLU A 57 2.48 -0.36 -13.47
N TYR A 58 3.06 0.73 -12.94
CA TYR A 58 2.36 1.91 -12.41
C TYR A 58 2.77 3.19 -13.16
N PRO A 59 2.37 3.35 -14.44
CA PRO A 59 2.73 4.51 -15.26
C PRO A 59 2.28 5.86 -14.67
N GLU A 60 1.20 5.90 -13.91
CA GLU A 60 0.69 7.04 -13.16
C GLU A 60 1.69 7.52 -12.11
N LEU A 61 2.24 6.60 -11.30
CA LEU A 61 3.26 6.91 -10.30
C LEU A 61 4.54 7.41 -10.98
N ARG A 62 4.94 6.76 -12.07
CA ARG A 62 6.09 7.20 -12.86
C ARG A 62 5.91 8.60 -13.45
N ARG A 63 4.73 8.90 -13.99
CA ARG A 63 4.35 10.24 -14.45
C ARG A 63 4.39 11.24 -13.29
N SER A 64 3.97 10.81 -12.11
CA SER A 64 3.94 11.67 -10.95
C SER A 64 5.35 12.05 -10.45
N ILE A 65 6.28 11.10 -10.50
CA ILE A 65 7.68 11.32 -10.14
C ILE A 65 8.42 12.16 -11.19
N SER A 66 8.08 12.02 -12.48
CA SER A 66 8.84 12.64 -13.57
C SER A 66 8.64 14.15 -13.74
N GLY A 67 7.71 14.77 -13.02
CA GLY A 67 7.41 16.19 -13.25
C GLY A 67 6.51 16.44 -14.47
N GLU A 68 5.96 15.41 -15.12
CA GLU A 68 5.11 15.57 -16.29
C GLU A 68 3.67 15.93 -15.90
N LYS A 69 3.35 17.25 -15.95
CA LYS A 69 2.04 17.92 -15.73
C LYS A 69 1.80 18.52 -14.32
N PHE A 70 2.74 19.32 -13.80
CA PHE A 70 2.55 19.95 -12.48
C PHE A 70 2.31 21.46 -12.52
N ILE A 71 1.51 21.90 -11.56
CA ILE A 71 1.40 23.30 -11.12
C ILE A 71 2.57 23.52 -10.15
N GLU A 72 3.38 24.57 -10.34
CA GLU A 72 4.52 24.89 -9.47
C GLU A 72 4.09 24.99 -7.99
N SER A 73 4.37 23.96 -7.21
CA SER A 73 4.22 23.91 -5.75
C SER A 73 5.34 23.04 -5.16
N ASP A 74 5.52 23.05 -3.83
CA ASP A 74 6.47 22.15 -3.14
C ASP A 74 6.08 20.66 -3.26
N TYR A 75 4.91 20.38 -3.84
CA TYR A 75 4.37 19.05 -4.12
C TYR A 75 4.07 18.89 -5.61
N SER A 76 4.41 17.72 -6.12
CA SER A 76 3.94 17.24 -7.41
C SER A 76 2.59 16.57 -7.18
N SER A 77 1.48 17.11 -7.69
CA SER A 77 0.19 16.42 -7.69
C SER A 77 -0.33 16.01 -9.08
N CYS A 78 -0.90 14.81 -9.18
CA CYS A 78 -1.48 14.27 -10.40
C CYS A 78 -2.87 13.70 -10.13
N GLU A 79 -3.80 14.00 -11.03
CA GLU A 79 -5.11 13.36 -11.06
C GLU A 79 -4.98 11.88 -11.47
N LEU A 80 -5.75 11.03 -10.80
CA LEU A 80 -5.90 9.61 -11.07
C LEU A 80 -7.37 9.32 -11.40
N ASN A 81 -7.58 8.48 -12.41
CA ASN A 81 -8.90 7.88 -12.60
C ASN A 81 -9.13 6.75 -11.57
N SER A 82 -10.36 6.23 -11.49
CA SER A 82 -10.73 5.21 -10.50
C SER A 82 -9.85 3.96 -10.56
N ASP A 83 -9.55 3.46 -11.76
CA ASP A 83 -8.78 2.23 -11.95
C ASP A 83 -7.29 2.45 -11.59
N GLU A 84 -6.74 3.61 -11.96
CA GLU A 84 -5.38 4.03 -11.58
C GLU A 84 -5.25 4.15 -10.06
N PHE A 85 -6.22 4.80 -9.41
CA PHE A 85 -6.22 4.96 -7.96
C PHE A 85 -6.30 3.62 -7.25
N GLU A 86 -7.28 2.79 -7.62
CA GLU A 86 -7.52 1.47 -7.03
C GLU A 86 -6.27 0.59 -7.13
N ARG A 87 -5.70 0.47 -8.33
CA ARG A 87 -4.50 -0.33 -8.56
C ARG A 87 -3.31 0.16 -7.73
N LEU A 88 -3.17 1.47 -7.57
CA LEU A 88 -2.06 2.06 -6.83
C LEU A 88 -2.24 1.93 -5.32
N THR A 89 -3.46 2.11 -4.82
CA THR A 89 -3.79 1.86 -3.41
C THR A 89 -3.57 0.41 -3.04
N ASP A 90 -3.95 -0.52 -3.92
CA ASP A 90 -3.72 -1.94 -3.69
C ASP A 90 -2.21 -2.22 -3.62
N PHE A 91 -1.44 -1.75 -4.59
CA PHE A 91 0.01 -1.91 -4.55
C PHE A 91 0.65 -1.38 -3.26
N TYR A 92 0.21 -0.21 -2.80
CA TYR A 92 0.70 0.36 -1.54
C TYR A 92 0.28 -0.47 -0.34
N ASP A 93 -0.99 -0.88 -0.25
CA ASP A 93 -1.46 -1.71 0.85
C ASP A 93 -0.66 -3.02 0.94
N MET A 94 -0.41 -3.68 -0.19
CA MET A 94 0.47 -4.84 -0.25
C MET A 94 1.89 -4.55 0.28
N LYS A 95 2.48 -3.42 -0.09
CA LYS A 95 3.83 -3.03 0.38
C LYS A 95 3.91 -2.80 1.89
N HIS A 96 2.78 -2.50 2.51
CA HIS A 96 2.66 -2.35 3.96
C HIS A 96 2.38 -3.68 4.68
N HIS A 97 2.43 -4.81 3.98
CA HIS A 97 2.29 -6.13 4.58
C HIS A 97 3.55 -6.98 4.37
N GLU A 98 3.88 -7.84 5.33
CA GLU A 98 5.04 -8.73 5.25
C GLU A 98 4.74 -9.89 4.30
N TYR A 99 5.41 -9.93 3.14
CA TYR A 99 5.36 -11.09 2.24
C TYR A 99 5.95 -12.33 2.93
N LEU A 100 5.25 -13.45 2.83
CA LEU A 100 5.66 -14.73 3.42
C LEU A 100 6.10 -15.73 2.35
N PHE A 101 5.18 -16.13 1.48
CA PHE A 101 5.43 -17.14 0.43
C PHE A 101 4.36 -17.05 -0.67
N SER A 102 4.62 -17.69 -1.80
CA SER A 102 3.63 -17.85 -2.88
C SER A 102 2.98 -19.21 -2.83
N ILE A 103 1.73 -19.29 -3.28
CA ILE A 103 0.96 -20.54 -3.43
C ILE A 103 0.43 -20.64 -4.86
N ASP A 104 0.02 -21.87 -5.23
CA ASP A 104 -0.44 -22.19 -6.58
C ASP A 104 -1.84 -21.62 -6.85
N MET A 105 -2.06 -21.06 -8.03
CA MET A 105 -3.36 -20.54 -8.49
C MET A 105 -4.50 -21.57 -8.42
N LYS A 106 -4.22 -22.87 -8.38
CA LYS A 106 -5.25 -23.91 -8.19
C LYS A 106 -6.11 -23.69 -6.93
N PHE A 107 -5.58 -22.98 -5.92
CA PHE A 107 -6.31 -22.68 -4.69
C PHE A 107 -7.36 -21.58 -4.86
N GLU A 108 -7.34 -20.80 -5.94
CA GLU A 108 -8.23 -19.66 -6.19
C GLU A 108 -9.73 -20.04 -6.11
N ASN A 109 -10.13 -21.19 -6.68
CA ASN A 109 -11.53 -21.62 -6.62
C ASN A 109 -11.97 -21.92 -5.18
N ASN A 110 -11.12 -22.59 -4.40
CA ASN A 110 -11.39 -22.82 -2.98
C ASN A 110 -11.37 -21.49 -2.21
N LEU A 111 -10.48 -20.57 -2.63
CA LEU A 111 -10.43 -19.14 -2.35
C LEU A 111 -11.82 -18.51 -2.31
N ASN A 112 -12.40 -18.46 -3.50
CA ASN A 112 -13.68 -17.88 -3.85
C ASN A 112 -14.85 -18.57 -3.14
N ASP A 113 -14.76 -19.88 -2.92
CA ASP A 113 -15.75 -20.66 -2.17
C ASP A 113 -15.61 -20.53 -0.64
N ASN A 114 -14.64 -19.74 -0.16
CA ASN A 114 -14.27 -19.57 1.26
C ASN A 114 -13.92 -20.91 1.95
N ILE A 115 -13.27 -21.81 1.22
CA ILE A 115 -12.86 -23.14 1.66
C ILE A 115 -11.36 -23.17 1.95
N ILE A 116 -11.00 -23.46 3.21
CA ILE A 116 -9.64 -23.84 3.57
C ILE A 116 -9.57 -25.37 3.52
N ASP A 117 -9.13 -25.92 2.39
CA ASP A 117 -8.99 -27.37 2.24
C ASP A 117 -7.69 -27.89 2.86
N THR A 118 -7.59 -29.22 2.98
CA THR A 118 -6.42 -29.88 3.58
C THR A 118 -5.13 -29.58 2.81
N GLU A 119 -5.21 -29.38 1.49
CA GLU A 119 -4.03 -29.08 0.69
C GLU A 119 -3.50 -27.66 0.96
N LEU A 120 -4.38 -26.67 1.11
CA LEU A 120 -4.01 -25.32 1.53
C LEU A 120 -3.43 -25.31 2.94
N MET A 121 -4.05 -26.02 3.89
CA MET A 121 -3.51 -26.16 5.26
C MET A 121 -2.10 -26.74 5.26
N ASN A 122 -1.87 -27.82 4.51
CA ASN A 122 -0.55 -28.44 4.38
C ASN A 122 0.47 -27.50 3.75
N THR A 123 0.05 -26.68 2.77
CA THR A 123 0.92 -25.70 2.11
C THR A 123 1.39 -24.65 3.11
N PHE A 124 0.47 -24.10 3.91
CA PHE A 124 0.77 -23.18 5.00
C PHE A 124 1.70 -23.80 6.07
N GLU A 125 1.41 -25.03 6.51
CA GLU A 125 2.26 -25.77 7.46
C GLU A 125 3.68 -25.98 6.90
N SER A 126 3.81 -26.38 5.63
CA SER A 126 5.10 -26.61 4.99
C SER A 126 5.97 -25.34 4.87
N ASN A 127 5.34 -24.17 4.85
CA ASN A 127 6.01 -22.87 4.85
C ASN A 127 6.23 -22.31 6.28
N GLY A 128 5.86 -23.04 7.32
CA GLY A 128 6.07 -22.66 8.72
C GLY A 128 4.95 -21.83 9.35
N PHE A 129 3.80 -21.71 8.68
CA PHE A 129 2.64 -20.91 9.13
C PHE A 129 1.39 -21.80 9.27
N PRO A 130 1.39 -22.82 10.14
CA PRO A 130 0.31 -23.80 10.18
C PRO A 130 -1.05 -23.16 10.50
N LEU A 131 -2.03 -23.41 9.63
CA LEU A 131 -3.43 -23.06 9.88
C LEU A 131 -4.09 -24.13 10.77
N SER A 132 -4.96 -23.70 11.67
CA SER A 132 -5.79 -24.60 12.49
C SER A 132 -7.25 -24.65 12.00
N GLU A 133 -8.07 -25.54 12.54
CA GLU A 133 -9.51 -25.60 12.21
C GLU A 133 -10.31 -24.34 12.61
N ASN A 134 -9.70 -23.45 13.39
CA ASN A 134 -10.32 -22.20 13.82
C ASN A 134 -10.22 -21.09 12.77
N TYR A 135 -9.51 -21.31 11.67
CA TYR A 135 -9.40 -20.30 10.63
C TYR A 135 -10.62 -20.29 9.70
N SER A 136 -10.95 -19.11 9.21
CA SER A 136 -11.97 -18.89 8.18
C SER A 136 -11.46 -17.90 7.16
N ILE A 137 -11.93 -18.04 5.92
CA ILE A 137 -11.70 -17.05 4.88
C ILE A 137 -12.81 -16.02 4.93
N ILE A 138 -12.41 -14.75 4.90
CA ILE A 138 -13.26 -13.64 4.52
C ILE A 138 -12.74 -13.15 3.18
N THR A 139 -13.54 -13.35 2.14
CA THR A 139 -13.25 -12.74 0.84
C THR A 139 -13.42 -11.22 0.97
N SER A 140 -12.40 -10.45 0.62
CA SER A 140 -12.57 -9.02 0.36
C SER A 140 -12.84 -8.78 -1.12
N GLU A 141 -13.33 -7.59 -1.44
CA GLU A 141 -13.39 -7.15 -2.82
C GLU A 141 -11.95 -7.15 -3.41
N ARG A 142 -11.83 -7.40 -4.72
CA ARG A 142 -10.60 -7.21 -5.53
C ARG A 142 -9.49 -8.26 -5.32
N ASN A 143 -9.81 -9.53 -5.61
CA ASN A 143 -8.82 -10.62 -5.76
C ASN A 143 -7.91 -10.84 -4.54
N SER A 144 -8.46 -10.58 -3.35
CA SER A 144 -7.78 -10.77 -2.09
C SER A 144 -8.66 -11.52 -1.08
N TRP A 145 -8.03 -12.37 -0.28
CA TRP A 145 -8.68 -13.22 0.70
C TRP A 145 -8.00 -13.08 2.05
N TRP A 146 -8.77 -12.70 3.06
CA TRP A 146 -8.30 -12.57 4.43
C TRP A 146 -8.51 -13.91 5.14
N ILE A 147 -7.46 -14.42 5.77
CA ILE A 147 -7.55 -15.62 6.61
C ILE A 147 -7.53 -15.16 8.06
N GLU A 148 -8.67 -15.32 8.73
CA GLU A 148 -8.87 -14.94 10.12
C GLU A 148 -8.86 -16.14 11.03
N ASN A 149 -8.29 -15.97 12.22
CA ASN A 149 -8.42 -16.94 13.30
C ASN A 149 -9.63 -16.56 14.16
N LYS A 150 -10.61 -17.42 14.43
CA LYS A 150 -11.78 -17.05 15.27
C LYS A 150 -11.47 -16.41 16.63
N ALA A 151 -10.25 -16.59 17.15
CA ALA A 151 -9.82 -15.99 18.42
C ALA A 151 -9.24 -14.57 18.30
N ASN A 152 -8.62 -14.21 17.16
CA ASN A 152 -7.86 -12.99 16.96
C ASN A 152 -8.18 -12.43 15.56
N SER A 153 -8.07 -11.13 15.34
CA SER A 153 -8.23 -10.50 14.01
C SER A 153 -7.55 -11.29 12.86
N SER A 154 -7.90 -10.97 11.61
CA SER A 154 -7.19 -11.44 10.42
C SER A 154 -5.69 -11.61 10.65
N GLU A 155 -5.14 -12.74 10.25
CA GLU A 155 -3.73 -13.08 10.49
C GLU A 155 -2.93 -13.10 9.18
N TYR A 156 -3.60 -13.48 8.08
CA TYR A 156 -2.99 -13.51 6.76
C TYR A 156 -3.90 -12.86 5.74
N ILE A 157 -3.29 -12.36 4.67
CA ILE A 157 -3.98 -11.90 3.47
C ILE A 157 -3.33 -12.61 2.27
N ILE A 158 -4.15 -13.16 1.39
CA ILE A 158 -3.72 -13.77 0.13
C ILE A 158 -4.13 -12.83 -0.99
N TRP A 159 -3.20 -12.46 -1.85
CA TRP A 159 -3.43 -11.58 -3.00
C TRP A 159 -3.11 -12.30 -4.30
N GLU A 160 -3.93 -12.10 -5.32
CA GLU A 160 -3.61 -12.49 -6.68
C GLU A 160 -2.83 -11.38 -7.38
N ILE A 161 -1.59 -11.67 -7.80
CA ILE A 161 -0.69 -10.72 -8.46
C ILE A 161 0.01 -11.43 -9.60
N ASN A 162 -0.22 -10.97 -10.85
CA ASN A 162 0.41 -11.52 -12.05
C ASN A 162 0.24 -13.04 -12.21
N ASP A 163 -1.00 -13.53 -12.07
CA ASP A 163 -1.35 -14.96 -12.13
C ASP A 163 -0.63 -15.81 -11.05
N GLU A 164 -0.26 -15.22 -9.91
CA GLU A 164 0.26 -15.92 -8.75
C GLU A 164 -0.48 -15.49 -7.47
N LEU A 165 -0.76 -16.45 -6.59
CA LEU A 165 -1.27 -16.15 -5.25
C LEU A 165 -0.09 -15.94 -4.29
N LYS A 166 -0.08 -14.79 -3.60
CA LYS A 166 0.96 -14.42 -2.65
C LYS A 166 0.37 -14.24 -1.27
N VAL A 167 1.02 -14.81 -0.27
CA VAL A 167 0.58 -14.80 1.13
C VAL A 167 1.39 -13.75 1.89
N TYR A 168 0.67 -12.91 2.63
CA TYR A 168 1.22 -11.88 3.49
C TYR A 168 0.70 -12.04 4.92
N LYS A 169 1.43 -11.54 5.91
CA LYS A 169 0.82 -11.25 7.22
C LYS A 169 -0.14 -10.07 7.07
N SER A 170 -1.24 -10.11 7.80
CA SER A 170 -2.19 -8.98 7.89
C SER A 170 -1.72 -7.83 8.77
N GLU A 171 -0.58 -7.97 9.46
CA GLU A 171 -0.02 -6.89 10.27
C GLU A 171 0.50 -5.77 9.35
N TYR A 172 -0.05 -4.57 9.55
CA TYR A 172 0.30 -3.39 8.79
C TYR A 172 1.63 -2.79 9.30
N ILE A 173 2.59 -2.67 8.40
CA ILE A 173 3.91 -2.08 8.63
C ILE A 173 3.87 -0.63 8.16
N GLU A 174 3.98 0.31 9.10
CA GLU A 174 3.99 1.74 8.77
C GLU A 174 5.36 2.19 8.21
N TYR A 175 5.34 2.73 7.00
CA TYR A 175 6.49 3.36 6.37
C TYR A 175 6.25 4.85 6.20
N GLU A 176 7.23 5.68 6.60
CA GLU A 176 7.14 7.13 6.43
C GLU A 176 7.43 7.58 4.99
N PHE A 177 8.28 6.82 4.27
CA PHE A 177 8.75 7.15 2.93
C PHE A 177 8.69 5.97 1.96
N THR A 178 8.68 6.28 0.67
CA THR A 178 8.88 5.35 -0.42
C THR A 178 10.23 5.64 -1.08
N LYS A 179 11.08 4.62 -1.21
CA LYS A 179 12.35 4.73 -1.94
C LYS A 179 12.16 4.23 -3.36
N ILE A 180 12.60 5.03 -4.34
CA ILE A 180 12.55 4.70 -5.77
C ILE A 180 13.90 5.09 -6.39
N GLY A 181 14.68 4.09 -6.79
CA GLY A 181 16.09 4.30 -7.16
C GLY A 181 16.89 4.89 -5.99
N GLU A 182 17.54 6.03 -6.22
CA GLU A 182 18.34 6.73 -5.21
C GLU A 182 17.57 7.82 -4.44
N HIS A 183 16.27 7.97 -4.71
CA HIS A 183 15.44 9.06 -4.21
C HIS A 183 14.40 8.57 -3.20
N TYR A 184 14.03 9.45 -2.27
CA TYR A 184 13.01 9.19 -1.25
C TYR A 184 11.83 10.12 -1.44
N TYR A 185 10.63 9.57 -1.33
CA TYR A 185 9.39 10.27 -1.57
C TYR A 185 8.43 10.09 -0.40
N ASN A 186 7.75 11.16 -0.02
CA ASN A 186 6.49 11.07 0.69
C ASN A 186 5.38 11.09 -0.36
N ILE A 187 4.49 10.10 -0.30
CA ILE A 187 3.45 9.88 -1.30
C ILE A 187 2.12 9.77 -0.57
N ASP A 188 1.23 10.71 -0.86
CA ASP A 188 -0.09 10.81 -0.26
C ASP A 188 -1.18 10.59 -1.32
N PHE A 189 -2.24 9.91 -0.91
CA PHE A 189 -3.39 9.58 -1.72
C PHE A 189 -4.63 10.30 -1.16
N ALA A 190 -5.39 10.96 -2.03
CA ALA A 190 -6.67 11.56 -1.67
C ALA A 190 -7.74 11.08 -2.65
N GLU A 191 -8.86 10.57 -2.13
CA GLU A 191 -10.07 10.30 -2.90
C GLU A 191 -11.13 11.35 -2.56
N SER A 192 -11.86 11.85 -3.56
CA SER A 192 -12.98 12.75 -3.36
C SER A 192 -14.28 11.98 -3.39
N GLU A 193 -14.98 11.92 -2.25
CA GLU A 193 -16.29 11.26 -2.13
C GLU A 193 -17.39 11.89 -3.03
N TYR A 194 -17.09 13.01 -3.71
CA TYR A 194 -18.07 13.79 -4.48
C TYR A 194 -17.57 14.25 -5.87
N GLY A 195 -16.46 13.71 -6.38
CA GLY A 195 -15.82 14.24 -7.60
C GLY A 195 -15.41 15.72 -7.45
N ARG A 196 -15.11 16.12 -6.20
CA ARG A 196 -14.66 17.46 -5.83
C ARG A 196 -13.71 17.36 -4.64
N PHE A 197 -12.45 17.62 -4.90
CA PHE A 197 -11.49 18.04 -3.89
C PHE A 197 -11.75 19.52 -3.58
N TRP A 198 -11.82 19.89 -2.30
CA TRP A 198 -12.12 21.25 -1.82
C TRP A 198 -10.87 21.92 -1.30
#